data_AF-A0A9W8WNG5-F1
#
_entry.id   AF-A0A9W8WNG5-F1
#
_cell.length_a   1.000
_cell.length_b   1.000
_cell.length_c   1.000
_cell.angle_alpha   90.00
_cell.angle_beta   90.00
_cell.angle_gamma   90.00
#
_symmetry.space_group_name_H-M   'P 1'
#
loop_
_entity.id
_entity.type
_entity.pdbx_description
1 polymer ?
#
loop_
_entity_poly.entity_id
_entity_poly.type
_entity_poly.pdbx_seq_one_letter_code
_entity_poly.pdbx_strand_id
1 'polypeptide(L)'
;MITPIPPSREEQVGYYYGLNSRPRLIARSSTNPWEHKHDGFYPVPKSFDLVGKHPMIKPWNDSTSALRQGIGRILQEVDWTAIDVLRIGYDINYWTGEDFGHPEKPVTLLITVRKDSTSWAKAHRVVMACRAVLQQCDLHDVHVEMKQPREDV
;
A
#
# COMPACT_ATOMS: atom_id res chain seq x y z
N MET A 1 17.84 -4.84 17.23
CA MET A 1 17.17 -4.29 16.03
C MET A 1 16.60 -5.48 15.27
N ILE A 2 15.29 -5.50 14.99
CA ILE A 2 14.67 -6.55 14.18
C ILE A 2 15.01 -6.25 12.72
N THR A 3 15.70 -7.17 12.06
CA THR A 3 16.00 -7.07 10.63
C THR A 3 14.68 -7.22 9.86
N PRO A 4 14.33 -6.29 8.94
CA PRO A 4 13.16 -6.44 8.10
C PRO A 4 13.31 -7.70 7.24
N ILE A 5 12.22 -8.48 7.13
CA ILE A 5 12.18 -9.74 6.37
C ILE A 5 11.37 -9.49 5.10
N PRO A 6 11.80 -10.01 3.93
CA PRO A 6 10.98 -9.95 2.72
C PRO A 6 9.63 -10.64 2.89
N PRO A 7 8.55 -10.10 2.29
CA PRO A 7 7.28 -10.81 2.21
C PRO A 7 7.46 -12.22 1.66
N SER A 8 6.82 -13.22 2.29
CA SER A 8 6.84 -14.60 1.79
C SER A 8 6.19 -14.66 0.40
N ARG A 9 6.45 -15.73 -0.38
CA ARG A 9 5.78 -15.89 -1.69
C ARG A 9 4.26 -15.85 -1.56
N GLU A 10 3.73 -16.45 -0.50
CA GLU A 10 2.30 -16.43 -0.17
C GLU A 10 1.79 -15.01 0.09
N GLU A 11 2.50 -14.23 0.90
CA GLU A 11 2.15 -12.82 1.13
C GLU A 11 2.22 -12.02 -0.16
N GLN A 12 3.27 -12.17 -0.96
CA GLN A 12 3.42 -11.43 -2.20
C GLN A 12 2.22 -11.61 -3.14
N VAL A 13 1.67 -12.82 -3.25
CA VAL A 13 0.54 -13.12 -4.15
C VAL A 13 -0.82 -12.91 -3.48
N GLY A 14 -0.90 -13.09 -2.16
CA GLY A 14 -2.14 -13.06 -1.39
C GLY A 14 -2.50 -11.71 -0.78
N TYR A 15 -1.52 -10.80 -0.61
CA TYR A 15 -1.72 -9.54 0.11
C TYR A 15 -2.83 -8.66 -0.46
N TYR A 16 -2.97 -8.66 -1.78
CA TYR A 16 -3.96 -7.90 -2.54
C TYR A 16 -5.12 -8.76 -3.05
N TYR A 17 -5.39 -9.90 -2.40
CA TYR A 17 -6.57 -10.71 -2.69
C TYR A 17 -7.83 -9.83 -2.70
N GLY A 18 -8.71 -10.00 -3.70
CA GLY A 18 -9.90 -9.16 -3.91
C GLY A 18 -9.74 -8.08 -4.99
N LEU A 19 -8.51 -7.64 -5.29
CA LEU A 19 -8.29 -6.65 -6.35
C LEU A 19 -8.27 -7.29 -7.74
N ASN A 20 -8.94 -6.66 -8.71
CA ASN A 20 -9.12 -7.20 -10.08
C ASN A 20 -7.81 -7.57 -10.78
N SER A 21 -6.77 -6.72 -10.67
CA SER A 21 -5.48 -6.97 -11.31
C SER A 21 -4.59 -7.95 -10.56
N ARG A 22 -4.99 -8.37 -9.34
CA ARG A 22 -4.23 -9.27 -8.45
C ARG A 22 -2.73 -8.95 -8.41
N PRO A 23 -2.37 -7.70 -8.11
CA PRO A 23 -0.98 -7.30 -8.13
C PRO A 23 -0.19 -8.01 -7.04
N ARG A 24 1.14 -8.03 -7.19
CA ARG A 24 2.03 -8.60 -6.18
C ARG A 24 2.57 -7.52 -5.25
N LEU A 25 2.56 -7.79 -3.95
CA LEU A 25 3.27 -6.98 -2.98
C LEU A 25 4.78 -7.18 -3.14
N ILE A 26 5.54 -6.09 -3.16
CA ILE A 26 7.00 -6.13 -3.09
C ILE A 26 7.44 -5.72 -1.69
N ALA A 27 6.96 -4.58 -1.18
CA ALA A 27 7.32 -4.07 0.13
C ALA A 27 6.19 -3.22 0.72
N ARG A 28 6.13 -3.14 2.05
CA ARG A 28 5.17 -2.30 2.80
C ARG A 28 5.83 -1.74 4.05
N SER A 29 5.34 -0.58 4.51
CA SER A 29 5.86 0.07 5.72
C SER A 29 5.22 -0.43 7.02
N SER A 30 4.09 -1.13 6.93
CA SER A 30 3.47 -1.78 8.09
C SER A 30 4.33 -2.96 8.55
N THR A 31 4.58 -3.05 9.86
CA THR A 31 5.31 -4.14 10.51
C THR A 31 4.41 -5.26 11.02
N ASN A 32 3.08 -5.12 10.90
CA ASN A 32 2.14 -6.14 11.31
C ASN A 32 2.38 -7.43 10.49
N PRO A 33 2.46 -8.62 11.11
CA PRO A 33 2.45 -9.86 10.37
C PRO A 33 1.25 -9.91 9.42
N TRP A 34 1.48 -10.35 8.19
CA TRP A 34 0.38 -10.59 7.27
C TRP A 34 -0.14 -12.00 7.46
N GLU A 35 -1.46 -12.12 7.49
CA GLU A 35 -2.20 -13.37 7.49
C GLU A 35 -3.42 -13.23 6.57
N HIS A 36 -3.88 -14.36 6.06
CA HIS A 36 -5.16 -14.40 5.39
C HIS A 36 -6.27 -14.04 6.38
N LYS A 37 -7.04 -12.99 6.05
CA LYS A 37 -8.25 -12.68 6.81
C LYS A 37 -9.39 -13.53 6.32
N HIS A 38 -10.13 -14.09 7.25
CA HIS A 38 -11.30 -14.91 7.00
C HIS A 38 -12.51 -14.36 7.75
N ASP A 39 -13.66 -14.40 7.11
CA ASP A 39 -14.97 -14.16 7.73
C ASP A 39 -15.64 -15.52 7.94
N GLY A 40 -15.22 -16.22 8.99
CA GLY A 40 -15.57 -17.61 9.25
C GLY A 40 -14.91 -18.57 8.25
N PHE A 41 -15.56 -18.81 7.12
CA PHE A 41 -15.15 -19.83 6.14
C PHE A 41 -14.50 -19.27 4.87
N TYR A 42 -14.71 -17.98 4.57
CA TYR A 42 -14.30 -17.40 3.30
C TYR A 42 -13.20 -16.37 3.48
N PRO A 43 -12.21 -16.31 2.57
CA PRO A 43 -11.21 -15.24 2.59
C PRO A 43 -11.89 -13.88 2.36
N VAL A 44 -11.48 -12.88 3.12
CA VAL A 44 -12.01 -11.51 3.02
C VAL A 44 -11.22 -10.75 1.97
N PRO A 45 -11.86 -10.24 0.90
CA PRO A 45 -11.17 -9.47 -0.12
C PRO A 45 -10.73 -8.11 0.42
N LYS A 46 -9.63 -7.60 -0.11
CA LYS A 46 -9.30 -6.17 -0.04
C LYS A 46 -10.03 -5.42 -1.16
N SER A 47 -10.36 -4.18 -0.87
CA SER A 47 -10.91 -3.24 -1.86
C SER A 47 -10.23 -1.87 -1.76
N PHE A 48 -10.52 -1.02 -2.73
CA PHE A 48 -10.11 0.37 -2.76
C PHE A 48 -11.29 1.27 -2.41
N ASP A 49 -11.06 2.23 -1.51
CA ASP A 49 -11.98 3.35 -1.32
C ASP A 49 -11.25 4.67 -1.62
N LEU A 50 -12.03 5.70 -1.94
CA LEU A 50 -11.53 7.07 -2.00
C LEU A 50 -11.14 7.53 -0.59
N VAL A 51 -10.10 8.36 -0.49
CA VAL A 51 -9.61 8.84 0.81
C VAL A 51 -10.58 9.79 1.49
N GLY A 52 -11.34 10.59 0.73
CA GLY A 52 -12.25 11.59 1.27
C GLY A 52 -11.52 12.73 1.99
N LYS A 53 -12.03 13.14 3.15
CA LYS A 53 -11.40 14.17 3.98
C LYS A 53 -10.22 13.57 4.75
N HIS A 54 -9.00 13.94 4.38
CA HIS A 54 -7.79 13.52 5.08
C HIS A 54 -6.66 14.57 4.95
N PRO A 55 -5.85 14.82 5.99
CA PRO A 55 -4.78 15.82 5.96
C PRO A 55 -3.76 15.65 4.82
N MET A 56 -3.57 14.42 4.34
CA MET A 56 -2.68 14.10 3.21
C MET A 56 -3.13 14.70 1.87
N ILE A 57 -4.43 14.91 1.64
CA ILE A 57 -4.96 15.20 0.29
C ILE A 57 -4.50 16.55 -0.24
N LYS A 58 -4.58 17.61 0.57
CA LYS A 58 -4.14 18.94 0.16
C LYS A 58 -2.65 18.99 -0.20
N PRO A 59 -1.70 18.56 0.65
CA PRO A 59 -0.29 18.57 0.29
C PRO A 59 0.02 17.60 -0.86
N TRP A 60 -0.65 16.45 -0.97
CA TRP A 60 -0.41 15.54 -2.10
C TRP A 60 -0.75 16.15 -3.47
N ASN A 61 -1.86 16.91 -3.54
CA ASN A 61 -2.33 17.54 -4.77
C ASN A 61 -1.59 18.85 -5.10
N ASP A 62 -0.80 19.38 -4.18
CA ASP A 62 0.07 20.53 -4.40
C ASP A 62 1.47 20.04 -4.81
N SER A 63 1.83 20.24 -6.08
CA SER A 63 3.13 19.85 -6.63
C SER A 63 4.32 20.56 -5.98
N THR A 64 4.08 21.69 -5.33
CA THR A 64 5.10 22.47 -4.64
C THR A 64 5.27 22.08 -3.18
N SER A 65 4.38 21.25 -2.63
CA SER A 65 4.44 20.85 -1.23
C SER A 65 5.69 20.03 -0.91
N ALA A 66 6.17 20.17 0.33
CA ALA A 66 7.30 19.38 0.83
C ALA A 66 7.03 17.87 0.72
N LEU A 67 5.79 17.44 0.99
CA LEU A 67 5.36 16.04 0.83
C LEU A 67 5.54 15.56 -0.61
N ARG A 68 4.96 16.27 -1.58
CA ARG A 68 4.95 15.84 -2.98
C ARG A 68 6.35 15.85 -3.59
N GLN A 69 7.16 16.88 -3.28
CA GLN A 69 8.55 16.94 -3.72
C GLN A 69 9.44 15.89 -3.05
N GLY A 70 9.27 15.67 -1.74
CA GLY A 70 10.05 14.68 -0.98
C GLY A 70 9.84 13.27 -1.50
N ILE A 71 8.58 12.86 -1.68
CA ILE A 71 8.23 11.58 -2.29
C ILE A 71 8.75 11.50 -3.74
N GLY A 72 8.57 12.55 -4.53
CA GLY A 72 9.02 12.59 -5.93
C GLY A 72 10.53 12.35 -6.09
N ARG A 73 11.36 12.95 -5.22
CA ARG A 73 12.82 12.75 -5.23
C ARG A 73 13.21 11.30 -4.92
N ILE A 74 12.59 10.69 -3.90
CA ILE A 74 12.87 9.30 -3.51
C ILE A 74 12.50 8.34 -4.64
N LEU A 75 11.37 8.58 -5.32
CA LEU A 75 10.89 7.70 -6.37
C LEU A 75 11.74 7.73 -7.65
N GLN A 76 12.66 8.68 -7.81
CA GLN A 76 13.67 8.63 -8.89
C GLN A 76 14.56 7.39 -8.81
N GLU A 77 14.64 6.73 -7.66
CA GLU A 77 15.41 5.50 -7.50
C GLU A 77 14.77 4.27 -8.15
N VAL A 78 13.48 4.29 -8.50
CA VAL A 78 12.74 3.11 -9.02
C VAL A 78 12.00 3.42 -10.31
N ASP A 79 11.82 2.42 -11.17
CA ASP A 79 11.02 2.51 -12.40
C ASP A 79 9.53 2.40 -12.07
N TRP A 80 8.99 3.45 -11.46
CA TRP A 80 7.58 3.54 -11.09
C TRP A 80 6.71 3.91 -12.30
N THR A 81 5.50 3.35 -12.34
CA THR A 81 4.53 3.55 -13.42
C THR A 81 3.24 4.23 -12.96
N ALA A 82 2.91 4.12 -11.67
CA ALA A 82 1.79 4.84 -11.07
C ALA A 82 2.05 5.11 -9.58
N ILE A 83 1.47 6.19 -9.07
CA ILE A 83 1.46 6.51 -7.64
C ILE A 83 0.05 6.95 -7.27
N ASP A 84 -0.57 6.19 -6.39
CA ASP A 84 -1.96 6.37 -5.99
C ASP A 84 -2.04 6.67 -4.49
N VAL A 85 -2.99 7.52 -4.10
CA VAL A 85 -3.29 7.81 -2.69
C VAL A 85 -4.73 7.38 -2.45
N LEU A 86 -4.87 6.20 -1.85
CA LEU A 86 -6.12 5.45 -1.74
C LEU A 86 -6.36 5.03 -0.30
N ARG A 87 -7.55 4.52 0.01
CA ARG A 87 -7.72 3.64 1.16
C ARG A 87 -7.68 2.19 0.70
N ILE A 88 -6.88 1.37 1.39
CA ILE A 88 -6.68 -0.04 1.07
C ILE A 88 -6.87 -0.85 2.35
N GLY A 89 -7.80 -1.79 2.32
CA GLY A 89 -8.15 -2.57 3.50
C GLY A 89 -9.13 -3.67 3.17
N TYR A 90 -9.43 -4.49 4.17
CA TYR A 90 -10.34 -5.62 4.04
C TYR A 90 -11.79 -5.16 4.04
N ASP A 91 -12.59 -5.76 3.17
CA ASP A 91 -14.02 -5.56 3.09
C ASP A 91 -14.76 -6.57 3.99
N ILE A 92 -14.80 -6.27 5.30
CA ILE A 92 -15.18 -7.23 6.35
C ILE A 92 -16.62 -7.73 6.29
N ASN A 93 -17.51 -7.09 5.52
CA ASN A 93 -18.90 -7.56 5.32
C ASN A 93 -19.18 -7.96 3.87
N TYR A 94 -18.12 -8.21 3.08
CA TYR A 94 -18.24 -8.54 1.67
C TYR A 94 -19.20 -9.72 1.42
N TRP A 95 -19.15 -10.74 2.28
CA TRP A 95 -19.94 -11.96 2.10
C TRP A 95 -21.37 -11.86 2.66
N THR A 96 -21.59 -11.07 3.71
CA THR A 96 -22.93 -10.89 4.30
C THR A 96 -23.75 -9.82 3.58
N GLY A 97 -23.10 -8.87 2.90
CA GLY A 97 -23.75 -7.74 2.23
C GLY A 97 -24.37 -6.73 3.20
N GLU A 98 -24.02 -6.82 4.49
CA GLU A 98 -24.57 -5.96 5.55
C GLU A 98 -23.75 -4.68 5.70
N ASP A 99 -24.39 -3.52 5.54
CA ASP A 99 -23.78 -2.22 5.76
C ASP A 99 -23.92 -1.79 7.23
N PHE A 100 -23.15 -2.42 8.11
CA PHE A 100 -23.10 -2.04 9.54
C PHE A 100 -22.17 -0.86 9.83
N GLY A 101 -21.74 -0.12 8.80
CA GLY A 101 -20.66 0.85 8.92
C GLY A 101 -19.32 0.12 8.99
N HIS A 102 -18.60 0.11 7.88
CA HIS A 102 -17.27 -0.48 7.84
C HIS A 102 -16.26 0.45 8.53
N PRO A 103 -15.31 -0.07 9.33
CA PRO A 103 -14.21 0.73 9.83
C PRO A 103 -13.46 1.31 8.65
N GLU A 104 -13.09 2.59 8.77
CA GLU A 104 -12.44 3.31 7.69
C GLU A 104 -11.13 2.61 7.31
N LYS A 105 -10.99 2.23 6.03
CA LYS A 105 -9.79 1.54 5.54
C LYS A 105 -8.57 2.48 5.66
N PRO A 106 -7.37 1.97 6.00
CA PRO A 106 -6.17 2.80 6.14
C PRO A 106 -5.82 3.56 4.87
N VAL A 107 -5.41 4.83 5.01
CA VAL A 107 -4.86 5.61 3.89
C VAL A 107 -3.48 5.06 3.52
N THR A 108 -3.27 4.83 2.23
CA THR A 108 -2.06 4.21 1.69
C THR A 108 -1.56 4.99 0.48
N LEU A 109 -0.28 5.35 0.51
CA LEU A 109 0.51 5.74 -0.66
C LEU A 109 0.94 4.45 -1.38
N LEU A 110 0.29 4.14 -2.49
CA LEU A 110 0.51 2.94 -3.28
C LEU A 110 1.40 3.26 -4.48
N ILE A 111 2.59 2.66 -4.52
CA ILE A 111 3.56 2.82 -5.60
C ILE A 111 3.48 1.58 -6.48
N THR A 112 3.21 1.78 -7.77
CA THR A 112 3.31 0.72 -8.78
C THR A 112 4.62 0.85 -9.50
N VAL A 113 5.39 -0.24 -9.58
CA VAL A 113 6.62 -0.33 -10.37
C VAL A 113 6.45 -1.25 -11.57
N ARG A 114 7.32 -1.08 -12.58
CA ARG A 114 7.43 -2.04 -13.67
C ARG A 114 7.75 -3.43 -13.11
N LYS A 115 7.14 -4.45 -13.70
CA LYS A 115 7.36 -5.86 -13.35
C LYS A 115 8.86 -6.18 -13.33
N ASP A 116 9.31 -6.77 -12.22
CA ASP A 116 10.67 -7.27 -11.98
C ASP A 116 11.78 -6.20 -12.13
N SER A 117 11.40 -4.92 -12.06
CA SER A 117 12.34 -3.77 -12.20
C SER A 117 13.09 -3.42 -10.92
N THR A 118 12.73 -4.01 -9.77
CA THR A 118 13.32 -3.69 -8.47
C THR A 118 13.43 -4.91 -7.57
N SER A 119 14.45 -4.93 -6.72
CA SER A 119 14.61 -5.95 -5.68
C SER A 119 13.83 -5.57 -4.42
N TRP A 120 13.51 -6.56 -3.58
CA TRP A 120 12.88 -6.30 -2.29
C TRP A 120 13.68 -5.32 -1.43
N ALA A 121 15.00 -5.49 -1.32
CA ALA A 121 15.83 -4.64 -0.45
C ALA A 121 15.78 -3.16 -0.89
N LYS A 122 15.77 -2.92 -2.21
CA LYS A 122 15.64 -1.58 -2.79
C LYS A 122 14.22 -1.02 -2.56
N ALA A 123 13.19 -1.81 -2.87
CA ALA A 123 11.80 -1.45 -2.64
C ALA A 123 11.53 -1.10 -1.17
N HIS A 124 12.01 -1.91 -0.22
CA HIS A 124 11.86 -1.68 1.21
C HIS A 124 12.52 -0.36 1.64
N ARG A 125 13.74 -0.08 1.16
CA ARG A 125 14.41 1.21 1.43
C ARG A 125 13.58 2.40 0.94
N VAL A 126 13.07 2.33 -0.29
CA VAL A 126 12.23 3.38 -0.89
C VAL A 126 10.94 3.56 -0.10
N VAL A 127 10.24 2.46 0.22
CA VAL A 127 9.00 2.47 1.02
C VAL A 127 9.23 3.12 2.38
N MET A 128 10.32 2.77 3.08
CA MET A 128 10.64 3.34 4.39
C MET A 128 11.08 4.81 4.30
N ALA A 129 11.81 5.20 3.26
CA ALA A 129 12.15 6.61 3.02
C ALA A 129 10.90 7.45 2.76
N CYS A 130 9.97 6.96 1.92
CA CYS A 130 8.68 7.60 1.70
C CYS A 130 7.87 7.72 3.00
N ARG A 131 7.89 6.67 3.83
CA ARG A 131 7.24 6.69 5.15
C ARG A 131 7.85 7.73 6.08
N ALA A 132 9.17 7.92 6.05
CA ALA A 132 9.83 8.96 6.84
C ALA A 132 9.41 10.37 6.41
N VAL A 133 9.27 10.64 5.09
CA VAL A 133 8.74 11.92 4.59
C VAL A 133 7.32 12.16 5.09
N LEU A 134 6.45 11.15 5.05
CA LEU A 134 5.09 11.26 5.59
C LEU A 134 5.11 11.64 7.08
N GLN A 135 5.95 10.98 7.88
CA GLN A 135 6.09 11.26 9.30
C GLN A 135 6.65 12.66 9.58
N GLN A 136 7.57 13.17 8.75
CA GLN A 136 8.09 14.53 8.85
C GLN A 136 7.02 15.60 8.52
N CYS A 137 5.94 15.21 7.84
CA CYS A 137 4.78 16.06 7.57
C CYS A 137 3.61 15.75 8.52
N ASP A 138 3.87 15.11 9.66
CA ASP A 138 2.87 14.72 10.68
C ASP A 138 1.79 13.73 10.19
N LEU A 139 2.04 13.01 9.09
CA LEU A 139 1.12 12.01 8.50
C LEU A 139 1.44 10.60 9.00
N HIS A 140 1.27 10.37 10.31
CA HIS A 140 1.60 9.11 10.96
C HIS A 140 0.62 7.98 10.66
N ASP A 141 -0.57 8.25 10.18
CA ASP A 141 -1.61 7.26 9.85
C ASP A 141 -1.55 6.75 8.40
N VAL A 142 -0.66 7.29 7.56
CA VAL A 142 -0.54 6.90 6.15
C VAL A 142 0.47 5.77 5.93
N HIS A 143 0.01 4.62 5.45
CA HIS A 143 0.89 3.53 5.05
C HIS A 143 1.51 3.75 3.67
N VAL A 144 2.60 3.03 3.41
CA VAL A 144 3.28 3.05 2.11
C VAL A 144 3.44 1.61 1.65
N GLU A 145 3.02 1.34 0.43
CA GLU A 145 3.08 0.01 -0.17
C GLU A 145 3.64 0.11 -1.59
N MET A 146 4.45 -0.87 -1.99
CA MET A 146 4.96 -0.99 -3.35
C MET A 146 4.49 -2.30 -3.96
N LYS A 147 3.91 -2.21 -5.16
CA LYS A 147 3.39 -3.35 -5.92
C LYS A 147 3.93 -3.41 -7.34
N GLN A 148 3.87 -4.60 -7.93
CA GLN A 148 4.04 -4.79 -9.38
C GLN A 148 2.86 -5.56 -9.98
N PRO A 149 2.70 -5.53 -11.32
CA PRO A 149 1.78 -6.42 -12.02
C PRO A 149 1.99 -7.89 -11.65
N ARG A 150 0.95 -8.70 -11.83
CA ARG A 150 1.02 -10.16 -11.67
C ARG A 150 2.01 -10.76 -12.68
N GLU A 151 2.54 -11.95 -12.36
CA GLU A 151 3.18 -12.78 -13.39
C GLU A 151 2.14 -13.16 -14.45
N ASP A 152 2.52 -13.07 -15.73
CA ASP A 152 1.75 -13.63 -16.83
C ASP A 152 1.75 -15.15 -16.64
N VAL A 153 0.56 -15.76 -16.63
CA VAL A 153 0.39 -17.23 -16.60
C VAL A 153 0.48 -17.75 -18.02
#